data_AF-A0A0N4YJL6-F1
#
_entry.id   AF-A0A0N4YJL6-F1
#
_cell.length_a   1.000
_cell.length_b   1.000
_cell.length_c   1.000
_cell.angle_alpha   90.00
_cell.angle_beta   90.00
_cell.angle_gamma   90.00
#
_symmetry.space_group_name_H-M   'P 1'
#
loop_
_entity.id
_entity.type
_entity.pdbx_description
1 polymer ?
#
loop_
_entity_poly.entity_id
_entity_poly.type
_entity_poly.pdbx_seq_one_letter_code
_entity_poly.pdbx_strand_id
1 'polypeptide(L)'
;MKRNRVNGWCKMSTLATEKDVTSVTVKMVSLLVFLVAIGLISTSDAGPVKASLFEEFVKKGRSENEEVLKLLGDKLSAPVKSELTEANKLLDQILKDKKEHTTDHLPPLKRAVDYELNALKKKRECKSLSKNNKKGKICNEAFALIADSLLRMVMAYWEAVPEQSGKDKIENIINDGLVEGNGNLERAMRIIGRKFLRNIE
;
A
#
# COMPACT_ATOMS: atom_id res chain seq x y z
N MET A 1 -24.82 55.72 16.96
CA MET A 1 -23.47 56.33 16.74
C MET A 1 -22.87 55.59 15.55
N LYS A 2 -22.93 56.07 14.29
CA LYS A 2 -22.30 57.23 13.64
C LYS A 2 -20.75 57.26 13.72
N ARG A 3 -20.16 57.28 12.51
CA ARG A 3 -18.82 57.71 12.06
C ARG A 3 -17.85 56.56 11.72
N ASN A 4 -16.99 56.65 10.71
CA ASN A 4 -16.98 57.34 9.41
C ASN A 4 -15.69 56.89 8.70
N ARG A 5 -15.69 56.93 7.37
CA ARG A 5 -14.57 56.73 6.44
C ARG A 5 -13.29 57.46 6.86
N VAL A 6 -12.13 56.96 6.43
CA VAL A 6 -11.12 57.81 5.77
C VAL A 6 -10.42 57.06 4.64
N ASN A 7 -10.43 57.69 3.46
CA ASN A 7 -9.70 57.33 2.25
C ASN A 7 -8.21 57.73 2.37
N GLY A 8 -7.32 57.06 1.62
CA GLY A 8 -5.94 57.50 1.43
C GLY A 8 -5.46 57.17 0.02
N TRP A 9 -5.65 58.11 -0.89
CA TRP A 9 -5.15 58.13 -2.27
C TRP A 9 -3.90 59.02 -2.35
N CYS A 10 -3.21 58.96 -3.50
CA CYS A 10 -2.08 59.78 -3.98
C CYS A 10 -0.67 59.24 -3.63
N LYS A 11 0.36 59.30 -4.50
CA LYS A 11 0.54 60.08 -5.74
C LYS A 11 1.69 59.48 -6.58
N MET A 12 1.56 59.56 -7.90
CA MET A 12 2.62 59.38 -8.91
C MET A 12 3.66 60.51 -8.89
N SER A 13 4.87 60.22 -9.40
CA SER A 13 5.79 61.08 -10.18
C SER A 13 6.92 60.13 -10.67
N THR A 14 7.04 59.67 -11.93
CA THR A 14 7.31 60.30 -13.25
C THR A 14 8.64 61.03 -13.38
N LEU A 15 9.51 60.55 -14.29
CA LEU A 15 10.50 61.24 -15.18
C LEU A 15 11.64 60.24 -15.47
N ALA A 16 11.70 59.53 -16.60
CA ALA A 16 11.96 59.94 -18.00
C ALA A 16 13.40 60.45 -18.23
N THR A 17 14.17 59.72 -19.04
CA THR A 17 14.97 60.17 -20.21
C THR A 17 15.69 58.92 -20.76
N GLU A 18 15.37 58.40 -21.95
CA GLU A 18 15.67 58.89 -23.31
C GLU A 18 17.02 58.37 -23.85
N LYS A 19 16.99 57.99 -25.14
CA LYS A 19 18.08 57.69 -26.09
C LYS A 19 18.50 56.23 -26.22
N ASP A 20 18.80 55.71 -27.41
CA ASP A 20 18.34 55.93 -28.78
C ASP A 20 19.03 54.82 -29.60
N VAL A 21 18.40 54.41 -30.70
CA VAL A 21 19.03 53.88 -31.92
C VAL A 21 20.20 52.86 -31.80
N THR A 22 19.91 51.61 -32.11
CA THR A 22 20.66 50.81 -33.13
C THR A 22 19.91 49.49 -33.33
N SER A 23 19.08 49.42 -34.37
CA SER A 23 19.50 48.90 -35.68
C SER A 23 19.83 47.40 -35.63
N VAL A 24 18.78 46.59 -35.81
CA VAL A 24 18.73 45.50 -36.80
C VAL A 24 20.09 44.93 -37.19
N THR A 25 20.52 43.81 -36.57
CA THR A 25 21.49 42.82 -37.16
C THR A 25 21.88 41.65 -36.23
N VAL A 26 21.30 41.46 -35.05
CA VAL A 26 21.65 40.33 -34.16
C VAL A 26 20.44 39.46 -33.83
N LYS A 27 19.81 38.85 -34.84
CA LYS A 27 18.78 37.80 -34.63
C LYS A 27 19.11 36.44 -35.24
N MET A 28 20.33 36.24 -35.73
CA MET A 28 20.70 35.04 -36.49
C MET A 28 22.03 34.41 -36.07
N VAL A 29 22.47 34.59 -34.82
CA VAL A 29 23.61 33.82 -34.26
C VAL A 29 23.37 33.34 -32.82
N SER A 30 22.31 33.81 -32.16
CA SER A 30 21.96 33.43 -30.78
C SER A 30 20.96 32.27 -30.72
N LEU A 31 21.25 31.18 -31.44
CA LEU A 31 20.51 29.92 -31.29
C LEU A 31 21.39 28.67 -31.25
N LEU A 32 22.69 28.81 -31.54
CA LEU A 32 23.62 27.67 -31.64
C LEU A 32 24.63 27.56 -30.48
N VAL A 33 24.68 28.53 -29.56
CA VAL A 33 25.53 28.43 -28.35
C VAL A 33 24.74 27.97 -27.11
N PHE A 34 23.40 27.92 -27.17
CA PHE A 34 22.56 27.42 -26.08
C PHE A 34 22.36 25.90 -26.05
N LEU A 35 22.98 25.14 -26.97
CA LEU A 35 22.79 23.69 -27.10
C LEU A 35 23.97 22.82 -26.60
N VAL A 36 24.98 23.40 -25.95
CA VAL A 36 26.15 22.62 -25.45
C VAL A 36 26.37 22.74 -23.92
N ALA A 37 25.50 23.45 -23.19
CA ALA A 37 25.61 23.62 -21.74
C ALA A 37 24.53 22.87 -20.91
N ILE A 38 23.97 21.78 -21.45
CA ILE A 38 23.14 20.81 -20.69
C ILE A 38 23.70 19.40 -20.88
N GLY A 39 25.02 19.29 -21.00
CA GLY A 39 25.75 18.03 -20.88
C GLY A 39 26.57 18.10 -19.61
N LEU A 40 26.30 17.20 -18.66
CA LEU A 40 27.05 17.02 -17.41
C LEU A 40 26.69 18.02 -16.30
N ILE A 41 25.57 17.78 -15.60
CA ILE A 41 25.48 17.58 -14.14
C ILE A 41 24.03 17.17 -13.88
N SER A 42 23.78 15.88 -13.99
CA SER A 42 22.72 15.24 -13.21
C SER A 42 23.34 13.96 -12.70
N THR A 43 24.25 14.12 -11.74
CA THR A 43 24.44 13.13 -10.69
C THR A 43 23.10 13.08 -9.96
N SER A 44 22.15 12.32 -10.51
CA SER A 44 20.98 11.88 -9.78
C SER A 44 21.54 11.03 -8.66
N ASP A 45 21.61 11.65 -7.49
CA ASP A 45 21.70 11.01 -6.21
C ASP A 45 20.51 10.04 -6.12
N ALA A 46 20.71 8.85 -6.67
CA ALA A 46 19.74 7.78 -6.67
C ALA A 46 19.73 7.22 -5.25
N GLY A 47 19.09 7.97 -4.35
CA GLY A 47 18.61 7.42 -3.09
C GLY A 47 17.85 6.12 -3.39
N PRO A 48 17.88 5.14 -2.48
CA PRO A 48 17.29 3.83 -2.72
C PRO A 48 15.86 4.01 -3.21
N VAL A 49 15.55 3.41 -4.38
CA VAL A 49 14.20 3.40 -4.95
C VAL A 49 13.26 2.89 -3.87
N LYS A 50 12.43 3.79 -3.32
CA LYS A 50 11.49 3.44 -2.26
C LYS A 50 10.52 2.41 -2.83
N ALA A 51 10.47 1.22 -2.23
CA ALA A 51 9.54 0.17 -2.64
C ALA A 51 8.10 0.73 -2.62
N SER A 52 7.28 0.30 -3.57
CA SER A 52 5.87 0.68 -3.58
C SER A 52 5.18 0.10 -2.33
N LEU A 53 4.17 0.81 -1.80
CA LEU A 53 3.38 0.31 -0.66
C LEU A 53 2.74 -1.05 -0.97
N PHE A 54 2.32 -1.25 -2.23
CA PHE A 54 1.88 -2.54 -2.74
C PHE A 54 2.90 -3.66 -2.46
N GLU A 55 4.15 -3.47 -2.89
CA GLU A 55 5.19 -4.49 -2.73
C GLU A 55 5.54 -4.72 -1.26
N GLU A 56 5.55 -3.65 -0.46
CA GLU A 56 5.75 -3.74 1.00
C GLU A 56 4.67 -4.61 1.65
N PHE A 57 3.40 -4.39 1.32
CA PHE A 57 2.31 -5.20 1.85
C PHE A 57 2.41 -6.67 1.44
N VAL A 58 2.72 -6.96 0.16
CA VAL A 58 2.88 -8.33 -0.33
C VAL A 58 4.04 -9.03 0.39
N LYS A 59 5.19 -8.37 0.52
CA LYS A 59 6.35 -8.90 1.26
C LYS A 59 6.02 -9.17 2.72
N LYS A 60 5.28 -8.25 3.35
CA LYS A 60 4.94 -8.35 4.77
C LYS A 60 3.99 -9.53 5.04
N GLY A 61 2.92 -9.69 4.25
CA GLY A 61 2.01 -10.84 4.39
C GLY A 61 2.73 -12.17 4.17
N ARG A 62 3.58 -12.26 3.14
CA ARG A 62 4.42 -13.45 2.89
C ARG A 62 5.32 -13.78 4.08
N SER A 63 6.01 -12.77 4.63
CA SER A 63 6.90 -12.94 5.78
C SER A 63 6.16 -13.42 7.02
N GLU A 64 4.95 -12.92 7.27
CA GLU A 64 4.11 -13.33 8.40
C GLU A 64 3.69 -14.80 8.28
N ASN A 65 3.35 -15.26 7.08
CA ASN A 65 3.06 -16.68 6.85
C ASN A 65 4.26 -17.58 7.07
N GLU A 66 5.45 -17.17 6.59
CA GLU A 66 6.70 -17.90 6.86
C GLU A 66 6.99 -17.97 8.36
N GLU A 67 6.77 -16.87 9.09
CA GLU A 67 6.92 -16.81 10.53
C GLU A 67 5.93 -17.74 11.25
N VAL A 68 4.66 -17.77 10.83
CA VAL A 68 3.65 -18.69 11.38
C VAL A 68 4.08 -20.15 11.22
N LEU A 69 4.52 -20.55 10.02
CA LEU A 69 4.95 -21.92 9.76
C LEU A 69 6.15 -22.30 10.62
N LYS A 70 7.11 -21.38 10.80
CA LYS A 70 8.27 -21.57 11.69
C LYS A 70 7.85 -21.65 13.16
N LEU A 71 6.96 -20.77 13.61
CA LEU A 71 6.51 -20.67 15.00
C LEU A 71 5.72 -21.91 15.44
N LEU A 72 4.86 -22.43 14.56
CA LEU A 72 4.06 -23.62 14.84
C LEU A 72 4.88 -24.92 14.71
N GLY A 73 5.88 -24.96 13.82
CA GLY A 73 6.58 -26.18 13.45
C GLY A 73 5.66 -27.22 12.81
N ASP A 74 6.19 -28.37 12.41
CA ASP A 74 5.43 -29.33 11.57
C ASP A 74 4.15 -29.85 12.24
N LYS A 75 4.18 -30.12 13.55
CA LYS A 75 3.04 -30.74 14.23
C LYS A 75 1.87 -29.79 14.45
N LEU A 76 2.13 -28.54 14.85
CA LEU A 76 1.04 -27.58 15.12
C LEU A 76 0.59 -26.85 13.87
N SER A 77 1.44 -26.77 12.84
CA SER A 77 1.08 -26.16 11.56
C SER A 77 0.23 -27.07 10.68
N ALA A 78 0.18 -28.37 10.92
CA ALA A 78 -0.56 -29.32 10.09
C ALA A 78 -1.97 -28.86 9.65
N PRO A 79 -2.79 -28.21 10.51
CA PRO A 79 -4.11 -27.72 10.12
C PRO A 79 -4.13 -26.51 9.18
N VAL A 80 -3.04 -25.74 9.10
CA VAL A 80 -2.95 -24.47 8.32
C VAL A 80 -1.88 -24.52 7.23
N LYS A 81 -1.01 -25.53 7.24
CA LYS A 81 0.20 -25.58 6.41
C LYS A 81 -0.14 -25.53 4.93
N SER A 82 -1.19 -26.24 4.50
CA SER A 82 -1.59 -26.27 3.09
C SER A 82 -2.04 -24.89 2.63
N GLU A 83 -2.90 -24.24 3.41
CA GLU A 83 -3.47 -22.94 3.11
C GLU A 83 -2.38 -21.86 3.05
N LEU A 84 -1.51 -21.79 4.06
CA LEU A 84 -0.44 -20.79 4.09
C LEU A 84 0.61 -21.02 2.99
N THR A 85 0.85 -22.27 2.60
CA THR A 85 1.76 -22.59 1.48
C THR A 85 1.19 -22.10 0.16
N GLU A 86 -0.09 -22.33 -0.11
CA GLU A 86 -0.74 -21.86 -1.34
C GLU A 86 -0.86 -20.33 -1.36
N ALA A 87 -1.13 -19.68 -0.21
CA ALA A 87 -1.08 -18.23 -0.10
C ALA A 87 0.33 -17.70 -0.46
N ASN A 88 1.39 -18.26 0.15
CA ASN A 88 2.76 -17.85 -0.12
C ASN A 88 3.18 -18.06 -1.57
N LYS A 89 2.72 -19.14 -2.21
CA LYS A 89 2.98 -19.38 -3.64
C LYS A 89 2.40 -18.28 -4.53
N LEU A 90 1.20 -17.78 -4.20
CA LEU A 90 0.59 -16.65 -4.92
C LEU A 90 1.34 -15.34 -4.66
N LEU A 91 1.76 -15.08 -3.42
CA LEU A 91 2.54 -13.89 -3.08
C LEU A 91 3.93 -13.92 -3.72
N ASP A 92 4.59 -15.09 -3.75
CA ASP A 92 5.85 -15.31 -4.47
C ASP A 92 5.69 -15.04 -5.96
N GLN A 93 4.59 -15.48 -6.56
CA GLN A 93 4.30 -15.20 -7.95
C GLN A 93 4.20 -13.69 -8.17
N ILE A 94 3.44 -12.98 -7.35
CA ILE A 94 3.29 -11.51 -7.45
C ILE A 94 4.64 -10.80 -7.32
N LEU A 95 5.49 -11.19 -6.35
CA LEU A 95 6.79 -10.54 -6.13
C LEU A 95 7.82 -10.82 -7.23
N LYS A 96 7.71 -11.96 -7.93
CA LYS A 96 8.60 -12.32 -9.04
C LYS A 96 8.15 -11.71 -10.35
N ASP A 97 6.87 -11.44 -10.47
CA ASP A 97 6.27 -10.97 -11.71
C ASP A 97 6.60 -9.50 -11.91
N LYS A 98 7.33 -9.19 -13.00
CA LYS A 98 7.73 -7.81 -13.33
C LYS A 98 6.65 -7.11 -14.17
N LYS A 99 5.38 -7.43 -13.91
CA LYS A 99 4.28 -6.87 -14.68
C LYS A 99 4.26 -5.36 -14.56
N GLU A 100 3.94 -4.73 -15.68
CA GLU A 100 3.85 -3.28 -15.80
C GLU A 100 2.62 -2.72 -15.06
N HIS A 101 1.60 -3.55 -14.81
CA HIS A 101 0.34 -3.14 -14.18
C HIS A 101 0.02 -3.99 -12.95
N THR A 102 -0.14 -3.32 -11.80
CA THR A 102 -0.49 -3.95 -10.51
C THR A 102 -1.89 -4.58 -10.51
N THR A 103 -2.78 -4.14 -11.40
CA THR A 103 -4.14 -4.68 -11.58
C THR A 103 -4.15 -6.16 -11.93
N ASP A 104 -3.12 -6.65 -12.61
CA ASP A 104 -2.98 -8.06 -12.96
C ASP A 104 -2.78 -8.96 -11.73
N HIS A 105 -2.41 -8.37 -10.60
CA HIS A 105 -2.22 -9.08 -9.33
C HIS A 105 -3.49 -9.13 -8.47
N LEU A 106 -4.59 -8.51 -8.90
CA LEU A 106 -5.85 -8.55 -8.15
C LEU A 106 -6.39 -9.99 -8.00
N PRO A 107 -6.53 -10.82 -9.06
CA PRO A 107 -7.00 -12.19 -8.91
C PRO A 107 -6.13 -13.09 -8.00
N PRO A 108 -4.78 -13.13 -8.09
CA PRO A 108 -3.97 -13.90 -7.16
C PRO A 108 -4.04 -13.36 -5.73
N LEU A 109 -4.11 -12.04 -5.50
CA LEU A 109 -4.31 -11.49 -4.15
C LEU A 109 -5.63 -11.93 -3.53
N LYS A 110 -6.72 -11.88 -4.29
CA LYS A 110 -8.04 -12.33 -3.83
C LYS A 110 -8.03 -13.81 -3.42
N ARG A 111 -7.33 -14.66 -4.19
CA ARG A 111 -7.15 -16.08 -3.83
C ARG A 111 -6.28 -16.27 -2.59
N ALA A 112 -5.22 -15.48 -2.43
CA ALA A 112 -4.38 -15.53 -1.24
C ALA A 112 -5.18 -15.16 0.03
N VAL A 113 -6.05 -14.14 -0.05
CA VAL A 113 -6.99 -13.79 1.04
C VAL A 113 -7.93 -14.95 1.38
N ASP A 114 -8.42 -15.71 0.40
CA ASP A 114 -9.28 -16.88 0.68
C ASP A 114 -8.53 -17.98 1.42
N TYR A 115 -7.30 -18.31 1.01
CA TYR A 115 -6.46 -19.27 1.73
C TYR A 115 -6.22 -18.85 3.18
N GLU A 116 -5.93 -17.58 3.41
CA GLU A 116 -5.62 -17.05 4.74
C GLU A 116 -6.85 -17.00 5.65
N LEU A 117 -8.00 -16.66 5.07
CA LEU A 117 -9.27 -16.78 5.74
C LEU A 117 -9.59 -18.23 6.11
N ASN A 118 -9.24 -19.19 5.26
CA ASN A 118 -9.39 -20.61 5.53
C ASN A 118 -8.44 -21.07 6.64
N ALA A 119 -7.18 -20.62 6.63
CA ALA A 119 -6.22 -20.86 7.71
C ALA A 119 -6.75 -20.33 9.06
N LEU A 120 -7.28 -19.09 9.12
CA LEU A 120 -7.86 -18.52 10.34
C LEU A 120 -9.00 -19.35 10.94
N LYS A 121 -9.76 -20.10 10.13
CA LYS A 121 -10.85 -20.97 10.63
C LYS A 121 -10.31 -22.16 11.43
N LYS A 122 -9.05 -22.53 11.24
CA LYS A 122 -8.39 -23.72 11.82
C LYS A 122 -7.83 -23.52 13.22
N LYS A 123 -8.06 -22.35 13.85
CA LYS A 123 -7.56 -22.04 15.20
C LYS A 123 -7.88 -23.09 16.25
N ARG A 124 -9.09 -23.64 16.19
CA ARG A 124 -9.55 -24.66 17.13
C ARG A 124 -8.74 -25.95 17.00
N GLU A 125 -8.33 -26.31 15.79
CA GLU A 125 -7.52 -27.50 15.50
C GLU A 125 -6.07 -27.31 16.02
N CYS A 126 -5.48 -26.11 15.92
CA CYS A 126 -4.20 -25.82 16.58
C CYS A 126 -4.30 -25.97 18.11
N LYS A 127 -5.37 -25.42 18.70
CA LYS A 127 -5.59 -25.48 20.15
C LYS A 127 -5.81 -26.91 20.66
N SER A 128 -6.50 -27.77 19.92
CA SER A 128 -6.69 -29.16 20.32
C SER A 128 -5.39 -29.98 20.27
N LEU A 129 -4.48 -29.65 19.35
CA LEU A 129 -3.14 -30.24 19.29
C LEU A 129 -2.19 -29.74 20.38
N SER A 130 -2.50 -28.58 20.96
CA SER A 130 -1.78 -27.96 22.06
C SER A 130 -2.16 -28.58 23.42
N LYS A 131 -1.49 -29.67 23.81
CA LYS A 131 -1.76 -30.36 25.08
C LYS A 131 -1.45 -29.55 26.37
N ASN A 132 -0.70 -28.44 26.31
CA ASN A 132 -0.29 -27.64 27.48
C ASN A 132 -0.44 -26.12 27.24
N ASN A 133 -0.64 -25.32 28.30
CA ASN A 133 -0.84 -23.86 28.25
C ASN A 133 0.20 -23.07 27.44
N LYS A 134 1.49 -23.47 27.46
CA LYS A 134 2.55 -22.81 26.66
C LYS A 134 2.28 -22.88 25.15
N LYS A 135 1.77 -24.01 24.65
CA LYS A 135 1.45 -24.20 23.23
C LYS A 135 0.17 -23.45 22.82
N GLY A 136 -0.72 -23.17 23.78
CA GLY A 136 -1.91 -22.34 23.54
C GLY A 136 -1.55 -20.88 23.25
N LYS A 137 -0.50 -20.36 23.89
CA LYS A 137 0.05 -19.03 23.60
C LYS A 137 0.62 -18.96 22.17
N ILE A 138 1.39 -19.98 21.78
CA ILE A 138 1.96 -20.11 20.42
C ILE A 138 0.86 -20.12 19.36
N CYS A 139 -0.23 -20.88 19.55
CA CYS A 139 -1.36 -20.85 18.63
C CYS A 139 -2.07 -19.47 18.61
N ASN A 140 -2.11 -18.70 19.70
CA ASN A 140 -2.73 -17.37 19.64
C ASN A 140 -1.85 -16.38 18.87
N GLU A 141 -0.53 -16.43 19.08
CA GLU A 141 0.44 -15.59 18.38
C GLU A 141 0.47 -15.89 16.88
N ALA A 142 0.54 -17.17 16.50
CA ALA A 142 0.45 -17.58 15.11
C ALA A 142 -0.82 -17.08 14.43
N PHE A 143 -1.98 -17.18 15.08
CA PHE A 143 -3.24 -16.75 14.47
C PHE A 143 -3.40 -15.22 14.43
N ALA A 144 -2.69 -14.48 15.28
CA ALA A 144 -2.56 -13.03 15.14
C ALA A 144 -1.72 -12.65 13.91
N LEU A 145 -0.65 -13.39 13.61
CA LEU A 145 0.17 -13.19 12.41
C LEU A 145 -0.60 -13.53 11.13
N ILE A 146 -1.37 -14.64 11.11
CA ILE A 146 -2.28 -14.96 9.97
C ILE A 146 -3.29 -13.82 9.77
N ALA A 147 -3.80 -13.24 10.87
CA ALA A 147 -4.75 -12.12 10.82
C ALA A 147 -4.11 -10.83 10.26
N ASP A 148 -2.87 -10.51 10.65
CA ASP A 148 -2.11 -9.39 10.07
C ASP A 148 -1.85 -9.65 8.58
N SER A 149 -1.42 -10.86 8.20
CA SER A 149 -1.13 -11.21 6.81
C SER A 149 -2.35 -11.03 5.92
N LEU A 150 -3.52 -11.50 6.38
CA LEU A 150 -4.81 -11.28 5.73
C LEU A 150 -5.05 -9.79 5.45
N LEU A 151 -4.86 -8.93 6.46
CA LEU A 151 -5.03 -7.49 6.30
C LEU A 151 -4.03 -6.91 5.30
N ARG A 152 -2.76 -7.33 5.33
CA ARG A 152 -1.75 -6.88 4.37
C ARG A 152 -2.13 -7.20 2.93
N MET A 153 -2.67 -8.37 2.64
CA MET A 153 -3.12 -8.69 1.28
C MET A 153 -4.34 -7.87 0.86
N VAL A 154 -5.27 -7.57 1.78
CA VAL A 154 -6.40 -6.67 1.50
C VAL A 154 -5.89 -5.25 1.19
N MET A 155 -4.89 -4.76 1.94
CA MET A 155 -4.26 -3.46 1.68
C MET A 155 -3.46 -3.45 0.38
N ALA A 156 -2.74 -4.53 0.05
CA ALA A 156 -2.10 -4.68 -1.25
C ALA A 156 -3.13 -4.63 -2.39
N TYR A 157 -4.29 -5.28 -2.22
CA TYR A 157 -5.36 -5.21 -3.20
C TYR A 157 -5.90 -3.77 -3.32
N TRP A 158 -6.12 -3.07 -2.21
CA TRP A 158 -6.53 -1.66 -2.18
C TRP A 158 -5.55 -0.75 -2.95
N GLU A 159 -4.24 -0.95 -2.78
CA GLU A 159 -3.22 -0.19 -3.50
C GLU A 159 -3.24 -0.47 -5.01
N ALA A 160 -3.52 -1.71 -5.41
CA ALA A 160 -3.51 -2.13 -6.81
C ALA A 160 -4.79 -1.76 -7.59
N VAL A 161 -5.89 -1.41 -6.90
CA VAL A 161 -7.13 -0.93 -7.53
C VAL A 161 -6.95 0.51 -8.01
N PRO A 162 -7.15 0.82 -9.30
CA PRO A 162 -6.98 2.17 -9.81
C PRO A 162 -8.20 3.06 -9.51
N GLU A 163 -9.42 2.51 -9.48
CA GLU A 163 -10.64 3.29 -9.26
C GLU A 163 -10.85 3.65 -7.78
N GLN A 164 -11.07 4.94 -7.49
CA GLN A 164 -11.36 5.41 -6.13
C GLN A 164 -12.60 4.74 -5.52
N SER A 165 -13.63 4.48 -6.32
CA SER A 165 -14.84 3.79 -5.85
C SER A 165 -14.56 2.37 -5.35
N GLY A 166 -13.61 1.66 -5.96
CA GLY A 166 -13.15 0.35 -5.50
C GLY A 166 -12.35 0.46 -4.20
N LYS A 167 -11.49 1.47 -4.08
CA LYS A 167 -10.75 1.78 -2.85
C LYS A 167 -11.68 2.10 -1.68
N ASP A 168 -12.66 2.97 -1.89
CA ASP A 168 -13.67 3.34 -0.89
C ASP A 168 -14.47 2.12 -0.43
N LYS A 169 -14.81 1.23 -1.37
CA LYS A 169 -15.51 -0.02 -1.06
C LYS A 169 -14.69 -0.93 -0.14
N ILE A 170 -13.40 -1.07 -0.40
CA ILE A 170 -12.50 -1.87 0.43
C ILE A 170 -12.30 -1.21 1.81
N GLU A 171 -12.13 0.12 1.86
CA GLU A 171 -12.01 0.85 3.13
C GLU A 171 -13.26 0.69 4.00
N ASN A 172 -14.45 0.77 3.41
CA ASN A 172 -15.71 0.49 4.11
C ASN A 172 -15.76 -0.95 4.64
N ILE A 173 -15.29 -1.93 3.88
CA ILE A 173 -15.20 -3.32 4.33
C ILE A 173 -14.28 -3.46 5.55
N ILE A 174 -13.14 -2.76 5.56
CA ILE A 174 -12.20 -2.76 6.68
C ILE A 174 -12.85 -2.11 7.91
N ASN A 175 -13.38 -0.90 7.76
CA ASN A 175 -13.98 -0.13 8.84
C ASN A 175 -15.16 -0.88 9.48
N ASP A 176 -16.09 -1.38 8.67
CA ASP A 176 -17.20 -2.19 9.17
C ASP A 176 -16.71 -3.44 9.92
N GLY A 177 -15.70 -4.12 9.37
CA GLY A 177 -15.16 -5.33 9.96
C GLY A 177 -14.49 -5.09 11.31
N LEU A 178 -13.81 -3.95 11.48
CA LEU A 178 -13.24 -3.52 12.76
C LEU A 178 -14.33 -3.21 13.79
N VAL A 179 -15.39 -2.51 13.39
CA VAL A 179 -16.55 -2.21 14.24
C VAL A 179 -17.26 -3.49 14.68
N GLU A 180 -17.62 -4.37 13.73
CA GLU A 180 -18.30 -5.64 14.01
C GLU A 180 -17.41 -6.67 14.75
N GLY A 181 -16.09 -6.48 14.67
CA GLY A 181 -15.09 -7.25 15.40
C GLY A 181 -15.14 -7.00 16.91
N ASN A 182 -15.66 -5.86 17.34
CA ASN A 182 -15.83 -5.46 18.74
C ASN A 182 -14.55 -5.67 19.58
N GLY A 183 -13.43 -5.13 19.08
CA GLY A 183 -12.10 -5.22 19.73
C GLY A 183 -11.39 -6.58 19.62
N ASN A 184 -12.02 -7.60 19.02
CA ASN A 184 -11.37 -8.89 18.76
C ASN A 184 -10.77 -8.91 17.34
N LEU A 185 -9.45 -8.82 17.25
CA LEU A 185 -8.73 -8.76 15.97
C LEU A 185 -9.04 -9.95 15.05
N GLU A 186 -9.04 -11.18 15.56
CA GLU A 186 -9.31 -12.37 14.74
C GLU A 186 -10.74 -12.39 14.20
N ARG A 187 -11.71 -11.96 15.01
CA ARG A 187 -13.10 -11.80 14.60
C ARG A 187 -13.20 -10.73 13.53
N ALA A 188 -12.55 -9.58 13.72
CA ALA A 188 -12.51 -8.49 12.75
C ALA A 188 -11.96 -8.99 11.40
N MET A 189 -10.79 -9.62 11.40
CA MET A 189 -10.16 -10.12 10.15
C MET A 189 -10.99 -11.19 9.45
N ARG A 190 -11.69 -12.06 10.19
CA ARG A 190 -12.65 -13.01 9.59
C ARG A 190 -13.87 -12.33 8.98
N ILE A 191 -14.30 -11.18 9.49
CA ILE A 191 -15.39 -10.40 8.91
C ILE A 191 -14.89 -9.68 7.65
N ILE A 192 -13.75 -8.99 7.74
CA ILE A 192 -13.10 -8.30 6.64
C ILE A 192 -12.86 -9.26 5.48
N GLY A 193 -12.16 -10.38 5.70
CA GLY A 193 -11.89 -11.36 4.65
C GLY A 193 -13.16 -11.91 3.99
N ARG A 194 -14.21 -12.20 4.76
CA ARG A 194 -15.49 -12.67 4.20
C ARG A 194 -16.20 -11.60 3.37
N LYS A 195 -16.26 -10.36 3.86
CA LYS A 195 -16.89 -9.25 3.14
C LYS A 195 -16.08 -8.92 1.89
N PHE A 196 -14.76 -8.86 1.98
CA PHE A 196 -13.85 -8.65 0.86
C PHE A 196 -14.10 -9.66 -0.27
N LEU A 197 -14.06 -10.96 0.03
CA LEU A 197 -14.24 -12.02 -0.98
C LEU A 197 -15.62 -12.02 -1.64
N ARG A 198 -16.66 -11.53 -0.94
CA ARG A 198 -18.04 -11.49 -1.46
C ARG A 198 -18.37 -10.25 -2.26
N ASN A 199 -17.73 -9.13 -1.94
CA ASN A 199 -18.15 -7.82 -2.45
C ASN A 199 -17.17 -7.22 -3.44
N ILE A 200 -15.95 -7.72 -3.53
CA ILE A 200 -14.98 -7.30 -4.53
C ILE A 200 -15.06 -8.29 -5.68
N GLU A 201 -15.26 -7.80 -6.91
CA GLU A 201 -15.30 -8.61 -8.13
C GLU A 201 -13.90 -8.77 -8.71
#